data_AF-A0A651E3Z2-F1
#
_entry.id   AF-A0A651E3Z2-F1
#
_cell.length_a   1.000
_cell.length_b   1.000
_cell.length_c   1.000
_cell.angle_alpha   90.00
_cell.angle_beta   90.00
_cell.angle_gamma   90.00
#
_symmetry.space_group_name_H-M   'P 1'
#
loop_
_entity.id
_entity.type
_entity.pdbx_description
1 polymer ?
#
loop_
_entity_poly.entity_id
_entity_poly.type
_entity_poly.pdbx_seq_one_letter_code
_entity_poly.pdbx_strand_id
1 'polypeptide(L)'
;MVEETEQTTVDVDVDINGEQSGNLAQVTASTSEESQEQWQEIVDKVSAFLADLPAYLSEFFGEYKRPIITVGIITGSIVSVKLVLAVLGAINDIPLLSPLFELVGLGYSAWFVYRYLLQASSRKELAEDFTSLKEQVLGQTSMK
;
A
#
# COMPACT_ATOMS: atom_id res chain seq x y z
N MET A 1 -78.65 5.49 22.48
CA MET A 1 -79.40 6.33 21.52
C MET A 1 -78.34 6.95 20.62
N VAL A 2 -78.43 6.65 19.33
CA VAL A 2 -77.46 6.92 18.25
C VAL A 2 -77.83 8.25 17.60
N GLU A 3 -76.85 9.08 17.24
CA GLU A 3 -76.89 10.12 16.18
C GLU A 3 -75.45 10.62 15.99
N GLU A 4 -74.73 10.12 14.99
CA GLU A 4 -74.52 10.70 13.65
C GLU A 4 -73.73 12.02 13.68
N THR A 5 -72.41 11.92 13.42
CA THR A 5 -71.54 13.04 13.07
C THR A 5 -71.43 13.12 11.55
N GLU A 6 -72.00 14.17 10.95
CA GLU A 6 -71.87 14.50 9.54
C GLU A 6 -70.43 14.92 9.20
N GLN A 7 -69.85 14.31 8.17
CA GLN A 7 -68.60 14.71 7.54
C GLN A 7 -68.88 15.83 6.53
N THR A 8 -68.46 17.06 6.84
CA THR A 8 -68.39 18.15 5.85
C THR A 8 -67.15 17.94 4.97
N THR A 9 -67.40 17.65 3.70
CA THR A 9 -66.44 17.60 2.60
C THR A 9 -65.86 18.98 2.31
N VAL A 10 -64.54 19.12 2.37
CA VAL A 10 -63.82 20.25 1.75
C VAL A 10 -63.13 19.69 0.51
N ASP A 11 -63.75 19.96 -0.64
CA ASP A 11 -63.17 19.75 -1.96
C ASP A 11 -61.95 20.68 -2.12
N VAL A 12 -60.76 20.09 -2.24
CA VAL A 12 -59.56 20.82 -2.67
C VAL A 12 -59.34 20.44 -4.12
N ASP A 13 -59.83 21.29 -5.00
CA ASP A 13 -59.54 21.28 -6.42
C ASP A 13 -58.03 21.57 -6.60
N VAL A 14 -57.26 20.52 -6.89
CA VAL A 14 -55.88 20.65 -7.36
C VAL A 14 -55.92 20.50 -8.87
N ASP A 15 -55.98 21.65 -9.54
CA ASP A 15 -55.83 21.79 -10.99
C ASP A 15 -54.39 21.40 -11.38
N ILE A 16 -54.17 20.10 -11.63
CA ILE A 16 -52.93 19.61 -12.23
C ILE A 16 -53.05 19.81 -13.73
N ASN A 17 -52.51 20.95 -14.18
CA ASN A 17 -52.24 21.23 -15.59
C ASN A 17 -51.57 20.02 -16.26
N GLY A 18 -52.36 19.31 -17.07
CA GLY A 18 -51.97 18.12 -17.81
C GLY A 18 -51.16 18.45 -19.06
N GLU A 19 -49.96 19.00 -18.91
CA GLU A 19 -49.06 19.30 -20.05
C GLU A 19 -47.70 18.59 -20.01
N GLN A 20 -47.52 17.57 -19.16
CA GLN A 20 -46.35 16.69 -19.26
C GLN A 20 -46.71 15.20 -19.19
N SER A 21 -47.58 14.78 -20.10
CA SER A 21 -47.71 13.36 -20.46
C SER A 21 -47.56 13.21 -21.97
N GLY A 22 -46.39 13.61 -22.47
CA GLY A 22 -46.05 13.55 -23.89
C GLY A 22 -44.55 13.49 -24.18
N ASN A 23 -43.68 13.74 -23.19
CA ASN A 23 -42.24 13.90 -23.41
C ASN A 23 -41.38 12.75 -22.90
N LEU A 24 -41.95 11.72 -22.25
CA LEU A 24 -41.16 10.60 -21.75
C LEU A 24 -40.52 9.78 -22.88
N ALA A 25 -41.18 9.67 -24.04
CA ALA A 25 -40.65 8.96 -25.20
C ALA A 25 -39.66 9.80 -26.03
N GLN A 26 -39.80 11.14 -26.04
CA GLN A 26 -38.89 12.03 -26.78
C GLN A 26 -37.60 12.32 -26.01
N VAL A 27 -37.64 12.32 -24.67
CA VAL A 27 -36.42 12.37 -23.87
C VAL A 27 -35.55 11.17 -24.20
N THR A 28 -36.06 9.94 -24.29
CA THR A 28 -35.20 8.77 -24.59
C THR A 28 -34.67 8.76 -26.04
N ALA A 29 -35.39 9.32 -27.01
CA ALA A 29 -34.93 9.39 -28.40
C ALA A 29 -33.88 10.51 -28.64
N SER A 30 -34.04 11.69 -28.01
CA SER A 30 -33.07 12.80 -28.11
C SER A 30 -31.90 12.66 -27.13
N THR A 31 -32.11 11.97 -25.99
CA THR A 31 -31.04 11.64 -25.02
C THR A 31 -30.09 10.61 -25.59
N SER A 32 -30.48 9.75 -26.54
CA SER A 32 -29.54 8.83 -27.17
C SER A 32 -28.50 9.55 -28.03
N GLU A 33 -28.85 10.64 -28.72
CA GLU A 33 -27.91 11.43 -29.52
C GLU A 33 -27.06 12.35 -28.62
N GLU A 34 -27.68 13.14 -27.74
CA GLU A 34 -26.94 14.01 -26.79
C GLU A 34 -26.11 13.22 -25.77
N SER A 35 -26.59 12.08 -25.25
CA SER A 35 -25.78 11.26 -24.33
C SER A 35 -24.68 10.52 -25.07
N GLN A 36 -24.89 10.07 -26.31
CA GLN A 36 -23.79 9.48 -27.09
C GLN A 36 -22.72 10.53 -27.39
N GLU A 37 -23.10 11.77 -27.70
CA GLU A 37 -22.17 12.89 -27.87
C GLU A 37 -21.43 13.22 -26.56
N GLN A 38 -22.12 13.23 -25.41
CA GLN A 38 -21.49 13.42 -24.10
C GLN A 38 -20.56 12.25 -23.71
N TRP A 39 -20.94 11.01 -23.99
CA TRP A 39 -20.08 9.84 -23.76
C TRP A 39 -18.84 9.85 -24.64
N GLN A 40 -18.97 10.32 -25.89
CA GLN A 40 -17.83 10.52 -26.77
C GLN A 40 -16.90 11.61 -26.24
N GLU A 41 -17.45 12.74 -25.78
CA GLU A 41 -16.66 13.81 -25.16
C GLU A 41 -15.94 13.35 -23.89
N ILE A 42 -16.58 12.50 -23.07
CA ILE A 42 -15.96 11.90 -21.87
C ILE A 42 -14.83 10.94 -22.28
N VAL A 43 -15.05 10.08 -23.28
CA VAL A 43 -14.02 9.16 -23.79
C VAL A 43 -12.86 9.93 -24.40
N ASP A 44 -13.12 11.02 -25.11
CA ASP A 44 -12.11 11.88 -25.71
C ASP A 44 -11.29 12.62 -24.64
N LYS A 45 -11.95 13.18 -23.62
CA LYS A 45 -11.26 13.82 -22.49
C LYS A 45 -10.44 12.83 -21.67
N VAL A 46 -10.97 11.64 -21.40
CA VAL A 46 -10.25 10.58 -20.66
C VAL A 46 -9.09 10.06 -21.50
N SER A 47 -9.26 9.83 -22.80
CA SER A 47 -8.18 9.35 -23.67
C SER A 47 -7.08 10.41 -23.84
N ALA A 48 -7.43 11.69 -23.95
CA ALA A 48 -6.47 12.79 -23.98
C ALA A 48 -5.68 12.85 -22.67
N PHE A 49 -6.35 12.76 -21.52
CA PHE A 49 -5.68 12.73 -20.21
C PHE A 49 -4.79 11.47 -20.03
N LEU A 50 -5.24 10.31 -20.52
CA LEU A 50 -4.46 9.06 -20.50
C LEU A 50 -3.27 9.09 -21.46
N ALA A 51 -3.34 9.83 -22.56
CA ALA A 51 -2.22 10.01 -23.49
C ALA A 51 -1.07 10.80 -22.84
N ASP A 52 -1.40 11.76 -21.98
CA ASP A 52 -0.41 12.54 -21.23
C ASP A 52 0.03 11.85 -19.92
N LEU A 53 -0.73 10.86 -19.43
CA LEU A 53 -0.41 10.06 -18.24
C LEU A 53 1.03 9.52 -18.20
N PRO A 54 1.56 8.86 -19.25
CA PRO A 54 2.95 8.39 -19.23
C PRO A 54 3.97 9.53 -19.07
N ALA A 55 3.70 10.72 -19.62
CA ALA A 55 4.57 11.88 -19.46
C ALA A 55 4.56 12.36 -17.99
N TYR A 56 3.38 12.49 -17.39
CA TYR A 56 3.24 12.86 -15.98
C TYR A 56 3.85 11.81 -15.03
N LEU A 57 3.68 10.52 -15.29
CA LEU A 57 4.31 9.46 -14.50
C LEU A 57 5.83 9.52 -14.63
N SER A 58 6.35 9.69 -15.84
CA SER A 58 7.79 9.80 -16.08
C SER A 58 8.40 10.98 -15.30
N GLU A 59 7.77 12.16 -15.38
CA GLU A 59 8.21 13.35 -14.67
C GLU A 59 8.11 13.18 -13.15
N PHE A 60 7.01 12.61 -12.66
CA PHE A 60 6.83 12.31 -11.24
C PHE A 60 7.86 11.31 -10.73
N PHE A 61 8.04 10.14 -11.36
CA PHE A 61 9.03 9.17 -10.93
C PHE A 61 10.46 9.69 -11.08
N GLY A 62 10.72 10.59 -12.04
CA GLY A 62 11.99 11.29 -12.20
C GLY A 62 12.28 12.23 -11.03
N GLU A 63 11.37 13.16 -10.74
CA GLU A 63 11.49 14.18 -9.69
C GLU A 63 11.45 13.54 -8.29
N TYR A 64 10.54 12.60 -8.06
CA TYR A 64 10.32 11.96 -6.77
C TYR A 64 11.13 10.68 -6.57
N LYS A 65 12.09 10.36 -7.46
CA LYS A 65 12.90 9.12 -7.35
C LYS A 65 13.53 8.96 -5.96
N ARG A 66 14.15 10.02 -5.43
CA ARG A 66 14.80 9.99 -4.11
C ARG A 66 13.80 9.77 -2.97
N PRO A 67 12.75 10.59 -2.80
CA PRO A 67 11.77 10.37 -1.74
C PRO A 67 11.01 9.05 -1.89
N ILE A 68 10.68 8.61 -3.10
CA ILE A 68 10.03 7.30 -3.34
C ILE A 68 10.93 6.16 -2.86
N ILE A 69 12.23 6.18 -3.20
CA ILE A 69 13.17 5.16 -2.71
C ILE A 69 13.27 5.21 -1.18
N THR A 70 13.35 6.40 -0.58
CA THR A 70 13.41 6.53 0.88
C THR A 70 12.16 5.95 1.55
N VAL A 71 10.97 6.34 1.10
CA VAL A 71 9.70 5.81 1.62
C VAL A 71 9.59 4.30 1.35
N GLY A 72 10.07 3.85 0.20
CA GLY A 72 10.17 2.43 -0.17
C GLY A 72 11.09 1.65 0.76
N ILE A 73 12.24 2.19 1.15
CA ILE A 73 13.15 1.58 2.11
C ILE A 73 12.51 1.55 3.50
N ILE A 74 11.86 2.63 3.95
CA ILE A 74 11.21 2.69 5.27
C ILE A 74 10.08 1.64 5.32
N THR A 75 9.19 1.66 4.34
CA THR A 75 8.06 0.73 4.26
C THR A 75 8.55 -0.70 4.08
N GLY A 76 9.54 -0.90 3.21
CA GLY A 76 10.19 -2.20 2.98
C GLY A 76 10.87 -2.73 4.24
N SER A 77 11.50 -1.86 5.04
CA SER A 77 12.08 -2.23 6.33
C SER A 77 11.02 -2.71 7.31
N ILE A 78 9.86 -2.05 7.38
CA ILE A 78 8.75 -2.48 8.23
C ILE A 78 8.25 -3.86 7.80
N VAL A 79 8.04 -4.07 6.51
CA VAL A 79 7.61 -5.37 5.97
C VAL A 79 8.65 -6.45 6.23
N SER A 80 9.94 -6.13 6.05
CA SER A 80 11.06 -7.04 6.33
C SER A 80 11.09 -7.46 7.81
N VAL A 81 10.93 -6.51 8.74
CA VAL A 81 10.82 -6.82 10.17
C VAL A 81 9.64 -7.76 10.43
N LYS A 82 8.46 -7.47 9.87
CA LYS A 82 7.30 -8.37 10.02
C LYS A 82 7.54 -9.75 9.44
N LEU A 83 8.24 -9.85 8.31
CA LEU A 83 8.61 -11.13 7.70
C LEU A 83 9.53 -11.92 8.63
N VAL A 84 10.57 -11.30 9.20
CA VAL A 84 11.46 -11.94 10.16
C VAL A 84 10.69 -12.42 11.39
N LEU A 85 9.77 -11.60 11.93
CA LEU A 85 8.92 -11.99 13.05
C LEU A 85 7.98 -13.15 12.71
N ALA A 86 7.42 -13.17 11.50
CA ALA A 86 6.57 -14.26 11.02
C ALA A 86 7.35 -15.56 10.87
N VAL A 87 8.58 -15.50 10.33
CA VAL A 87 9.48 -16.66 10.23
C VAL A 87 9.84 -17.18 11.62
N LEU A 88 10.18 -16.28 12.55
CA LEU A 88 10.48 -16.66 13.94
C LEU A 88 9.26 -17.30 14.62
N GLY A 89 8.06 -16.77 14.39
CA GLY A 89 6.81 -17.37 14.85
C GLY A 89 6.63 -18.80 14.30
N ALA A 90 6.75 -18.98 12.99
CA ALA A 90 6.61 -20.29 12.34
C ALA A 90 7.65 -21.31 12.82
N ILE A 91 8.88 -20.86 13.10
CA ILE A 91 9.92 -21.70 13.70
C ILE A 91 9.53 -22.15 15.11
N ASN A 92 8.99 -21.24 15.92
CA ASN A 92 8.58 -21.54 17.30
C ASN A 92 7.36 -22.46 17.37
N ASP A 93 6.50 -22.44 16.35
CA ASP A 93 5.37 -23.37 16.24
C ASP A 93 5.81 -24.81 15.92
N ILE A 94 7.05 -25.01 15.47
CA ILE A 94 7.62 -26.34 15.22
C ILE A 94 8.40 -26.80 16.46
N PRO A 95 7.93 -27.81 17.21
CA PRO A 95 8.44 -28.15 18.54
C PRO A 95 9.90 -28.61 18.59
N LEU A 96 10.52 -28.93 17.45
CA LEU A 96 11.92 -29.34 17.37
C LEU A 96 12.86 -28.22 16.88
N LEU A 97 12.39 -27.27 16.06
CA LEU A 97 13.27 -26.26 15.47
C LEU A 97 13.72 -25.22 16.48
N SER A 98 12.81 -24.78 17.35
CA SER A 98 13.12 -23.81 18.41
C SER A 98 14.27 -24.28 19.33
N PRO A 99 14.21 -25.47 19.97
CA PRO A 99 15.32 -25.95 20.81
C PRO A 99 16.58 -26.29 20.00
N LEU A 100 16.47 -26.67 18.72
CA LEU A 100 17.63 -26.89 17.86
C LEU A 100 18.37 -25.58 17.57
N PHE A 101 17.67 -24.49 17.26
CA PHE A 101 18.31 -23.20 17.05
C PHE A 101 18.92 -22.63 18.32
N GLU A 102 18.29 -22.87 19.49
CA GLU A 102 18.88 -22.53 20.78
C GLU A 102 20.20 -23.29 21.00
N LEU A 103 20.21 -24.61 20.76
CA LEU A 103 21.41 -25.43 20.91
C LEU A 103 22.52 -25.03 19.92
N VAL A 104 22.16 -24.79 18.66
CA VAL A 104 23.12 -24.33 17.63
C VAL A 104 23.68 -22.96 18.01
N GLY A 105 22.82 -22.03 18.45
CA GLY A 105 23.22 -20.70 18.90
C GLY A 105 24.18 -20.77 20.08
N LEU A 106 23.82 -21.50 21.14
CA LEU A 106 24.68 -21.70 22.31
C LEU A 106 25.99 -22.40 21.96
N GLY A 107 25.95 -23.42 21.09
CA GLY A 107 27.13 -24.13 20.62
C GLY A 107 28.09 -23.20 19.88
N TYR A 108 27.58 -22.41 18.93
CA TYR A 108 28.39 -21.44 18.19
C TYR A 108 28.89 -20.31 19.09
N SER A 109 28.06 -19.78 19.99
CA SER A 109 28.48 -18.75 20.93
C SER A 109 29.58 -19.25 21.87
N ALA A 110 29.43 -20.45 22.45
CA ALA A 110 30.44 -21.05 23.32
C ALA A 110 31.76 -21.29 22.56
N TRP A 111 31.68 -21.85 21.35
CA TRP A 111 32.85 -22.08 20.48
C TRP A 111 33.52 -20.75 20.10
N PHE A 112 32.75 -19.73 19.73
CA PHE A 112 33.26 -18.42 19.36
C PHE A 112 33.97 -17.74 20.53
N VAL A 113 33.37 -17.76 21.73
CA VAL A 113 33.98 -17.21 22.94
C VAL A 113 35.29 -17.93 23.25
N TYR A 114 35.27 -19.26 23.26
CA TYR A 114 36.47 -20.06 23.49
C TYR A 114 37.58 -19.75 22.47
N ARG A 115 37.26 -19.76 21.18
CA ARG A 115 38.24 -19.66 20.09
C ARG A 115 38.74 -18.23 19.83
N TYR A 116 37.91 -17.21 20.02
CA TYR A 116 38.24 -15.83 19.62
C TYR A 116 38.37 -14.87 20.79
N LEU A 117 37.69 -15.09 21.92
CA LEU A 117 37.71 -14.16 23.06
C LEU A 117 38.72 -14.56 24.16
N LEU A 118 38.95 -15.85 24.41
CA LEU A 118 39.91 -16.28 25.43
C LEU A 118 41.36 -16.24 24.93
N GLN A 119 41.57 -16.60 23.66
CA GLN A 119 42.91 -16.69 23.08
C GLN A 119 43.42 -15.32 22.62
N ALA A 120 44.58 -14.89 23.14
CA ALA A 120 45.13 -13.56 22.87
C ALA A 120 45.47 -13.31 21.39
N SER A 121 45.98 -14.31 20.66
CA SER A 121 46.26 -14.20 19.22
C SER A 121 44.98 -14.00 18.41
N SER A 122 43.93 -14.75 18.75
CA SER A 122 42.65 -14.76 18.04
C SER A 122 41.81 -13.51 18.31
N ARG A 123 41.99 -12.89 19.49
CA ARG A 123 41.43 -11.56 19.79
C ARG A 123 42.01 -10.48 18.87
N LYS A 124 43.32 -10.53 18.60
CA LYS A 124 43.98 -9.56 17.72
C LYS A 124 43.53 -9.73 16.28
N GLU A 125 43.50 -10.97 15.79
CA GLU A 125 42.97 -11.34 14.47
C GLU A 125 41.53 -10.84 14.30
N LEU A 126 40.64 -11.13 15.25
CA LEU A 126 39.25 -10.68 15.22
C LEU A 126 39.11 -9.15 15.18
N ALA A 127 39.95 -8.41 15.92
CA ALA A 127 39.91 -6.94 15.95
C ALA A 127 40.39 -6.33 14.62
N GLU A 128 41.40 -6.94 14.00
CA GLU A 128 41.90 -6.54 12.68
C GLU A 128 40.87 -6.82 11.59
N ASP A 129 40.29 -8.03 11.58
CA ASP A 129 39.20 -8.40 10.68
C ASP A 129 38.00 -7.47 10.84
N PHE A 130 37.55 -7.23 12.07
CA PHE A 130 36.43 -6.33 12.34
C PHE A 130 36.69 -4.90 11.83
N THR A 131 37.93 -4.41 11.98
CA THR A 131 38.32 -3.10 11.45
C THR A 131 38.29 -3.09 9.93
N SER A 132 38.82 -4.12 9.27
CA SER A 132 38.77 -4.25 7.81
C SER A 132 37.34 -4.33 7.28
N LEU A 133 36.47 -5.12 7.92
CA LEU A 133 35.06 -5.24 7.57
C LEU A 133 34.33 -3.90 7.72
N LYS A 134 34.61 -3.18 8.81
CA LYS A 134 34.06 -1.83 9.04
C LYS A 134 34.50 -0.86 7.94
N GLU A 135 35.77 -0.88 7.54
CA GLU A 135 36.28 -0.03 6.46
C GLU A 135 35.64 -0.36 5.11
N GLN A 136 35.44 -1.64 4.80
CA GLN A 136 34.78 -2.10 3.59
C GLN A 136 33.31 -1.68 3.51
N VAL A 137 32.55 -1.83 4.61
CA VAL A 137 31.11 -1.53 4.63
C VAL A 137 30.86 -0.02 4.72
N LEU A 138 31.66 0.71 5.47
CA LEU A 138 31.52 2.17 5.63
C LEU A 138 32.24 2.96 4.53
N GLY A 139 32.95 2.29 3.63
CA GLY A 139 33.66 2.93 2.52
C GLY A 139 34.77 3.88 3.00
N GLN A 140 35.40 3.58 4.13
CA GLN A 140 36.59 4.33 4.58
C GLN A 140 37.78 3.85 3.76
N THR A 141 37.82 4.28 2.50
CA THR A 141 38.93 4.08 1.59
C THR A 141 40.19 4.57 2.30
N SER A 142 41.04 3.63 2.73
CA SER A 142 42.44 3.90 3.01
C SER A 142 43.05 4.35 1.67
N MET A 143 42.91 5.64 1.36
CA MET A 143 43.74 6.29 0.35
C MET A 143 45.14 6.32 0.94
N LYS A 144 45.96 5.38 0.48
CA LYS A 144 47.40 5.39 0.65
C LYS A 144 48.03 5.91 -0.63
#